data_AF-A0A4U1L467-F1
#
_entry.id   AF-A0A4U1L467-F1
#
_cell.length_a   1.000
_cell.length_b   1.000
_cell.length_c   1.000
_cell.angle_alpha   90.00
_cell.angle_beta   90.00
_cell.angle_gamma   90.00
#
_symmetry.space_group_name_H-M   'P 1'
#
loop_
_entity.id
_entity.type
_entity.pdbx_description
1 polymer ?
#
loop_
_entity_poly.entity_id
_entity_poly.type
_entity_poly.pdbx_seq_one_letter_code
_entity_poly.pdbx_strand_id
1 'polypeptide(L)'
;MSLVPFGGPVALDDSASRRLNAPVTAMRQAGEWKSKDRLMRSALTSDLIATDLRGRIAAIDAAADAMEPAALIAALDQLRRHAVRHGRLPAVTVIHAIDAAVARGERGPIVHDWLAILADAACCPTADRGMHETFAAACSVRLAGA
;
A
#
# COMPACT_ATOMS: atom_id res chain seq x y z
N MET A 1 55.49 -12.04 63.42
CA MET A 1 54.26 -12.83 63.47
C MET A 1 53.10 -11.87 63.19
N SER A 2 52.45 -12.01 62.03
CA SER A 2 51.15 -11.41 61.62
C SER A 2 51.02 -9.87 61.56
N LEU A 3 50.25 -9.22 60.68
CA LEU A 3 49.31 -9.63 59.63
C LEU A 3 49.18 -8.43 58.67
N VAL A 4 49.26 -8.63 57.35
CA VAL A 4 48.95 -7.59 56.35
C VAL A 4 47.53 -7.85 55.85
N PRO A 5 46.60 -6.87 55.82
CA PRO A 5 45.27 -7.10 55.30
C PRO A 5 45.27 -7.07 53.76
N PHE A 6 44.75 -8.15 53.20
CA PHE A 6 44.51 -8.39 51.78
C PHE A 6 43.35 -7.54 51.25
N GLY A 7 43.57 -6.92 50.08
CA GLY A 7 42.60 -6.83 48.98
C GLY A 7 41.23 -6.19 49.24
N GLY A 8 41.13 -4.88 49.08
CA GLY A 8 39.86 -4.23 48.72
C GLY A 8 39.50 -4.51 47.25
N PRO A 9 38.22 -4.63 46.90
CA PRO A 9 37.80 -4.88 45.52
C PRO A 9 38.17 -3.68 44.64
N VAL A 10 39.00 -3.92 43.63
CA VAL A 10 39.19 -2.99 42.50
C VAL A 10 37.80 -2.69 41.91
N ALA A 11 37.35 -1.45 42.05
CA ALA A 11 36.23 -0.93 41.28
C ALA A 11 36.64 -0.99 39.80
N LEU A 12 36.24 -2.06 39.11
CA LEU A 12 36.34 -2.17 37.66
C LEU A 12 35.61 -0.96 37.06
N ASP A 13 36.38 -0.12 36.39
CA ASP A 13 35.94 1.10 35.71
C ASP A 13 34.84 0.78 34.68
N ASP A 14 33.59 1.05 35.05
CA ASP A 14 32.40 0.98 34.19
C ASP A 14 32.46 2.02 33.03
N SER A 15 33.42 2.95 33.08
CA SER A 15 33.66 3.97 32.06
C SER A 15 34.30 3.39 30.79
N ALA A 16 35.18 2.39 30.90
CA ALA A 16 35.78 1.71 29.76
C ALA A 16 34.73 0.92 28.94
N SER A 17 33.81 0.23 29.61
CA SER A 17 32.67 -0.48 28.99
C SER A 17 31.71 0.48 28.30
N ARG A 18 31.44 1.66 28.87
CA ARG A 18 30.61 2.70 28.23
C ARG A 18 31.24 3.28 26.95
N ARG A 19 32.58 3.47 26.93
CA ARG A 19 33.29 4.04 25.78
C ARG A 19 33.32 3.11 24.56
N LEU A 20 33.33 1.79 24.78
CA LEU A 20 33.31 0.80 23.69
C LEU A 20 31.89 0.53 23.16
N ASN A 21 30.85 0.73 23.98
CA ASN A 21 29.46 0.47 23.59
C ASN A 21 28.78 1.62 22.84
N ALA A 22 29.18 2.88 23.09
CA ALA A 22 28.64 4.06 22.43
C ALA A 22 28.69 4.06 20.88
N PRO A 23 29.79 3.63 20.21
CA PRO A 23 29.82 3.57 18.75
C PRO A 23 28.89 2.48 18.18
N VAL A 24 28.71 1.36 18.88
CA VAL A 24 27.84 0.25 18.43
C VAL A 24 26.36 0.64 18.53
N THR A 25 25.96 1.34 19.59
CA THR A 25 24.60 1.91 19.71
C THR A 25 24.34 3.00 18.68
N ALA A 26 25.30 3.88 18.41
CA ALA A 26 25.17 4.89 17.35
C ALA A 26 25.05 4.26 15.95
N MET A 27 25.82 3.20 15.64
CA MET A 27 25.70 2.46 14.37
C MET A 27 24.36 1.74 14.24
N ARG A 28 23.86 1.13 15.32
CA ARG A 28 22.53 0.49 15.35
C ARG A 28 21.41 1.51 15.14
N GLN A 29 21.46 2.64 15.82
CA GLN A 29 20.51 3.75 15.67
C GLN A 29 20.57 4.37 14.27
N ALA A 30 21.76 4.49 13.67
CA ALA A 30 21.91 4.94 12.29
C ALA A 30 21.31 3.94 11.28
N GLY A 31 21.43 2.63 11.54
CA GLY A 31 20.77 1.58 10.75
C GLY A 31 19.25 1.60 10.88
N GLU A 32 18.74 1.83 12.09
CA GLU A 32 17.31 1.97 12.38
C GLU A 32 16.72 3.22 11.70
N TRP A 33 17.38 4.38 11.81
CA TRP A 33 16.97 5.61 11.13
C TRP A 33 16.92 5.45 9.61
N LYS A 34 17.96 4.86 9.00
CA LYS A 34 17.97 4.56 7.55
C LYS A 34 16.84 3.62 7.12
N SER A 35 16.48 2.66 7.98
CA SER A 35 15.37 1.75 7.74
C SER A 35 14.03 2.48 7.82
N LYS A 36 13.84 3.31 8.86
CA LYS A 36 12.65 4.15 9.04
C LYS A 36 12.46 5.14 7.89
N ASP A 37 13.53 5.81 7.45
CA ASP A 37 13.51 6.72 6.30
C ASP A 37 13.11 6.03 5.00
N ARG A 38 13.57 4.78 4.80
CA ARG A 38 13.19 3.99 3.62
C ARG A 38 11.71 3.63 3.67
N LEU A 39 11.22 3.19 4.84
CA LEU A 39 9.82 2.86 5.06
C LEU A 39 8.91 4.08 4.87
N MET A 40 9.27 5.23 5.45
CA MET A 40 8.56 6.49 5.28
C MET A 40 8.51 6.92 3.81
N ARG A 41 9.65 6.85 3.09
CA ARG A 41 9.68 7.15 1.66
C ARG A 41 8.82 6.20 0.83
N SER A 42 8.82 4.90 1.14
CA SER A 42 7.94 3.94 0.46
C SER A 42 6.47 4.17 0.75
N ALA A 43 6.12 4.55 1.99
CA ALA A 43 4.74 4.88 2.37
C ALA A 43 4.26 6.15 1.66
N LEU A 44 5.06 7.22 1.66
CA LEU A 44 4.75 8.46 0.94
C LEU A 44 4.56 8.21 -0.56
N THR A 45 5.41 7.37 -1.16
CA THR A 45 5.28 7.00 -2.58
C THR A 45 3.99 6.22 -2.82
N SER A 46 3.65 5.29 -1.93
CA SER A 46 2.42 4.50 -1.97
C SER A 46 1.17 5.38 -1.89
N ASP A 47 1.19 6.38 -1.00
CA ASP A 47 0.07 7.32 -0.81
C ASP A 47 -0.10 8.22 -2.04
N LEU A 48 0.98 8.76 -2.60
CA LEU A 48 0.93 9.55 -3.83
C LEU A 48 0.32 8.77 -5.00
N ILE A 49 0.66 7.49 -5.15
CA ILE A 49 0.07 6.60 -6.16
C ILE A 49 -1.43 6.40 -5.90
N ALA A 50 -1.83 6.18 -4.65
CA ALA A 50 -3.24 6.02 -4.30
C ALA A 50 -4.05 7.31 -4.57
N THR A 51 -3.48 8.48 -4.27
CA THR A 51 -4.08 9.78 -4.57
C THR A 51 -4.23 10.00 -6.07
N ASP A 52 -3.23 9.69 -6.90
CA ASP A 52 -3.33 9.80 -8.37
C ASP A 52 -4.43 8.91 -8.93
N LEU A 53 -4.45 7.63 -8.53
CA LEU A 53 -5.48 6.68 -8.95
C LEU A 53 -6.88 7.15 -8.55
N ARG A 54 -7.06 7.62 -7.31
CA ARG A 54 -8.34 8.14 -6.84
C ARG A 54 -8.79 9.36 -7.64
N GLY A 55 -7.87 10.29 -7.94
CA GLY A 55 -8.16 11.45 -8.78
C GLY A 55 -8.63 11.07 -10.18
N ARG A 56 -7.98 10.08 -10.79
CA ARG A 56 -8.39 9.53 -12.10
C ARG A 56 -9.76 8.87 -12.04
N ILE A 57 -10.03 8.08 -11.01
CA ILE A 57 -11.32 7.40 -10.83
C ILE A 57 -12.44 8.43 -10.67
N ALA A 58 -12.25 9.46 -9.85
CA ALA A 58 -13.22 10.53 -9.67
C ALA A 58 -13.51 11.30 -10.97
N ALA A 59 -12.48 11.51 -11.80
CA ALA A 59 -12.66 12.15 -13.12
C ALA A 59 -13.47 11.27 -14.09
N ILE A 60 -13.27 9.94 -14.05
CA ILE A 60 -14.06 8.97 -14.83
C ILE A 60 -15.50 8.96 -14.32
N ASP A 61 -15.69 8.91 -13.00
CA ASP A 61 -16.99 8.89 -12.33
C ASP A 61 -17.83 10.12 -12.69
N ALA A 62 -17.24 11.32 -12.59
CA ALA A 62 -17.92 12.57 -12.96
C ALA A 62 -18.32 12.65 -14.45
N ALA A 63 -17.68 11.87 -15.32
CA ALA A 63 -17.94 11.85 -16.76
C ALA A 63 -18.70 10.60 -17.23
N ALA A 64 -18.97 9.64 -16.34
CA ALA A 64 -19.47 8.31 -16.69
C ALA A 64 -20.82 8.35 -17.44
N ASP A 65 -21.75 9.19 -16.98
CA ASP A 65 -23.08 9.34 -17.59
C ASP A 65 -23.05 9.92 -19.01
N ALA A 66 -22.03 10.72 -19.32
CA ALA A 66 -21.88 11.37 -20.62
C ALA A 66 -20.95 10.60 -21.58
N MET A 67 -20.30 9.53 -21.11
CA MET A 67 -19.36 8.76 -21.90
C MET A 67 -20.05 7.67 -22.73
N GLU A 68 -19.58 7.54 -23.97
CA GLU A 68 -19.82 6.33 -24.76
C GLU A 68 -19.13 5.12 -24.10
N PRO A 69 -19.70 3.91 -24.20
CA PRO A 69 -19.21 2.74 -23.46
C PRO A 69 -17.79 2.36 -23.92
N ALA A 70 -17.46 2.57 -25.20
CA ALA A 70 -16.10 2.38 -25.71
C ALA A 70 -15.10 3.37 -25.09
N ALA A 71 -15.54 4.61 -24.80
CA ALA A 71 -14.71 5.61 -24.14
C ALA A 71 -14.48 5.25 -22.66
N LEU A 72 -15.52 4.76 -21.98
CA LEU A 72 -15.43 4.27 -20.60
C LEU A 72 -14.45 3.09 -20.49
N ILE A 73 -14.58 2.08 -21.35
CA ILE A 73 -13.65 0.93 -21.40
C ILE A 73 -12.20 1.40 -21.66
N ALA A 74 -12.00 2.35 -22.58
CA ALA A 74 -10.66 2.88 -22.85
C ALA A 74 -10.07 3.61 -21.63
N ALA A 75 -10.88 4.36 -20.89
CA ALA A 75 -10.47 5.04 -19.66
C ALA A 75 -10.12 4.04 -18.53
N LEU A 76 -10.92 2.99 -18.37
CA LEU A 76 -10.67 1.90 -17.43
C LEU A 76 -9.38 1.13 -17.76
N ASP A 77 -9.10 0.87 -19.04
CA ASP A 77 -7.86 0.20 -19.46
C ASP A 77 -6.60 1.09 -19.25
N GLN A 78 -6.73 2.41 -19.40
CA GLN A 78 -5.66 3.33 -18.99
C GLN A 78 -5.38 3.27 -17.48
N LEU A 79 -6.44 3.23 -16.67
CA LEU A 79 -6.32 3.08 -15.22
C LEU A 79 -5.70 1.74 -14.84
N ARG A 80 -6.07 0.66 -15.54
CA ARG A 80 -5.51 -0.68 -15.36
C ARG A 80 -4.01 -0.69 -15.60
N ARG A 81 -3.53 -0.12 -16.71
CA ARG A 81 -2.10 -0.01 -17.00
C ARG A 81 -1.35 0.76 -15.91
N HIS A 82 -1.96 1.84 -15.41
CA HIS A 82 -1.38 2.62 -14.32
C HIS A 82 -1.30 1.80 -13.02
N ALA A 83 -2.37 1.11 -12.64
CA ALA A 83 -2.42 0.24 -11.47
C ALA A 83 -1.40 -0.90 -11.55
N VAL A 84 -1.28 -1.58 -12.69
CA VAL A 84 -0.29 -2.65 -12.92
C VAL A 84 1.14 -2.13 -12.75
N ARG A 85 1.46 -0.96 -13.33
CA ARG A 85 2.79 -0.35 -13.25
C ARG A 85 3.22 -0.09 -11.79
N HIS A 86 2.26 0.15 -10.91
CA HIS A 86 2.48 0.45 -9.50
C HIS A 86 2.16 -0.72 -8.56
N GLY A 87 1.90 -1.93 -9.09
CA GLY A 87 1.63 -3.13 -8.28
C GLY A 87 0.29 -3.13 -7.54
N ARG A 88 -0.68 -2.31 -7.97
CA ARG A 88 -2.03 -2.20 -7.39
C ARG A 88 -2.97 -3.23 -7.99
N LEU A 89 -2.63 -4.49 -7.78
CA LEU A 89 -3.36 -5.62 -8.32
C LEU A 89 -4.86 -5.69 -7.91
N PRO A 90 -5.34 -5.19 -6.74
CA PRO A 90 -6.77 -5.29 -6.39
C PRO A 90 -7.64 -4.43 -7.29
N ALA A 91 -7.14 -3.26 -7.68
CA ALA A 91 -7.80 -2.37 -8.64
C ALA A 91 -7.92 -3.03 -10.02
N VAL A 92 -6.94 -3.82 -10.44
CA VAL A 92 -6.97 -4.54 -11.73
C VAL A 92 -8.13 -5.55 -11.77
N THR A 93 -8.37 -6.29 -10.69
CA THR A 93 -9.49 -7.24 -10.60
C THR A 93 -10.83 -6.54 -10.72
N VAL A 94 -11.02 -5.43 -10.00
CA VAL A 94 -12.26 -4.65 -10.05
C VAL A 94 -12.47 -4.06 -11.45
N ILE A 95 -11.42 -3.53 -12.09
CA ILE A 95 -11.50 -2.98 -13.45
C ILE A 95 -11.95 -4.05 -14.45
N HIS A 96 -11.37 -5.25 -14.42
CA HIS A 96 -11.79 -6.34 -15.31
C HIS A 96 -13.25 -6.74 -15.12
N ALA A 97 -13.74 -6.68 -13.88
CA ALA A 97 -15.11 -7.01 -13.56
C ALA A 97 -16.09 -5.92 -14.05
N ILE A 98 -15.70 -4.64 -13.97
CA ILE A 98 -16.44 -3.51 -14.57
C ILE A 98 -16.44 -3.62 -16.10
N ASP A 99 -15.30 -3.90 -16.73
CA ASP A 99 -15.21 -4.07 -18.20
C ASP A 99 -16.19 -5.15 -18.69
N ALA A 100 -16.26 -6.28 -17.98
CA ALA A 100 -17.19 -7.36 -18.31
C ALA A 100 -18.67 -6.92 -18.17
N ALA A 101 -19.01 -6.17 -17.13
CA ALA A 101 -20.37 -5.68 -16.91
C ALA A 101 -20.79 -4.62 -17.95
N VAL A 102 -19.90 -3.67 -18.27
CA VAL A 102 -20.12 -2.68 -19.33
C VAL A 102 -20.27 -3.36 -20.70
N ALA A 103 -19.49 -4.41 -20.98
CA ALA A 103 -19.63 -5.21 -22.20
C ALA A 103 -20.97 -5.96 -22.29
N ARG A 104 -21.61 -6.30 -21.16
CA ARG A 104 -22.97 -6.83 -21.09
C ARG A 104 -24.06 -5.76 -21.28
N GLY A 105 -23.68 -4.48 -21.34
CA GLY A 105 -24.60 -3.35 -21.51
C GLY A 105 -25.10 -2.76 -20.20
N GLU A 106 -24.56 -3.16 -19.05
CA GLU A 106 -24.91 -2.56 -17.76
C GLU A 106 -24.42 -1.10 -17.70
N ARG A 107 -25.34 -0.18 -17.38
CA ARG A 107 -25.09 1.26 -17.32
C ARG A 107 -25.90 1.93 -16.21
N GLY A 108 -25.57 3.19 -15.95
CA GLY A 108 -26.31 4.06 -15.03
C GLY A 108 -25.75 3.98 -13.61
N PRO A 109 -26.60 4.20 -12.58
CA PRO A 109 -26.17 4.40 -11.18
C PRO A 109 -25.23 3.30 -10.65
N ILE A 110 -25.39 2.08 -11.13
CA ILE A 110 -24.58 0.93 -10.72
C ILE A 110 -23.09 1.07 -11.09
N VAL A 111 -22.78 1.81 -12.17
CA VAL A 111 -21.40 2.09 -12.60
C VAL A 111 -20.70 2.98 -11.57
N HIS A 112 -21.41 3.97 -11.00
CA HIS A 112 -20.88 4.84 -9.96
C HIS A 112 -20.55 4.06 -8.67
N ASP A 113 -21.44 3.12 -8.29
CA ASP A 113 -21.19 2.24 -7.14
C ASP A 113 -19.93 1.38 -7.35
N TRP A 114 -19.69 0.90 -8.57
CA TRP A 114 -18.47 0.15 -8.87
C TRP A 114 -17.21 1.02 -8.91
N LEU A 115 -17.31 2.26 -9.40
CA LEU A 115 -16.21 3.22 -9.38
C LEU A 115 -15.86 3.63 -7.95
N ALA A 116 -16.83 3.70 -7.04
CA ALA A 116 -16.59 3.89 -5.61
C ALA A 116 -15.80 2.71 -5.00
N ILE A 117 -16.19 1.47 -5.30
CA ILE A 117 -15.46 0.26 -4.86
C ILE A 117 -14.04 0.24 -5.42
N LEU A 118 -13.86 0.67 -6.67
CA LEU A 118 -12.55 0.78 -7.31
C LEU A 118 -11.66 1.83 -6.63
N ALA A 119 -12.24 2.94 -6.18
CA ALA A 119 -11.52 3.97 -5.41
C ALA A 119 -11.01 3.42 -4.07
N ASP A 120 -11.81 2.62 -3.37
CA ASP A 120 -11.39 1.94 -2.14
C ASP A 120 -10.28 0.91 -2.40
N ALA A 121 -10.42 0.11 -3.46
CA ALA A 121 -9.41 -0.87 -3.87
C ALA A 121 -8.07 -0.20 -4.26
N ALA A 122 -8.10 0.97 -4.89
CA ALA A 122 -6.90 1.73 -5.26
C ALA A 122 -6.09 2.21 -4.04
N CYS A 123 -6.73 2.31 -2.87
CA CYS A 123 -6.09 2.70 -1.62
C CYS A 123 -5.44 1.53 -0.88
N CYS A 124 -5.71 0.29 -1.30
CA CYS A 124 -5.13 -0.90 -0.71
C CYS A 124 -3.70 -1.09 -1.26
N PRO A 125 -2.65 -0.96 -0.42
CA PRO A 125 -1.29 -0.97 -0.92
C PRO A 125 -0.73 -2.38 -1.17
N THR A 126 -1.49 -3.43 -0.85
CA THR A 126 -0.97 -4.78 -0.69
C THR A 126 -1.08 -5.63 -1.96
N ALA A 127 0.03 -6.31 -2.27
CA ALA A 127 0.08 -7.47 -3.16
C ALA A 127 -0.29 -8.77 -2.42
N ASP A 128 -1.17 -8.66 -1.41
CA ASP A 128 -1.58 -9.81 -0.60
C ASP A 128 -2.64 -10.60 -1.36
N ARG A 129 -2.27 -11.83 -1.76
CA ARG A 129 -3.11 -12.77 -2.51
C ARG A 129 -4.48 -12.99 -1.86
N GLY A 130 -4.57 -12.96 -0.53
CA GLY A 130 -5.85 -13.13 0.18
C GLY A 130 -6.83 -11.95 -0.01
N MET A 131 -6.30 -10.73 -0.15
CA MET A 131 -7.12 -9.54 -0.45
C MET A 131 -7.62 -9.57 -1.91
N HIS A 132 -6.82 -10.11 -2.84
CA HIS A 132 -7.28 -10.33 -4.22
C HIS A 132 -8.47 -11.27 -4.30
N GLU A 133 -8.43 -12.39 -3.60
CA GLU A 133 -9.52 -13.37 -3.58
C GLU A 133 -10.77 -12.80 -2.92
N THR A 134 -10.61 -11.99 -1.87
CA THR A 134 -11.72 -11.31 -1.18
C THR A 134 -12.41 -10.30 -2.09
N PHE A 135 -11.64 -9.47 -2.81
CA PHE A 135 -12.20 -8.54 -3.79
C PHE A 135 -12.79 -9.28 -5.00
N ALA A 136 -12.16 -10.35 -5.48
CA ALA A 136 -12.71 -11.17 -6.57
C ALA A 136 -14.05 -11.84 -6.17
N ALA A 137 -14.16 -12.33 -4.94
CA ALA A 137 -15.40 -12.86 -4.38
C ALA A 137 -16.48 -11.77 -4.22
N ALA A 138 -16.12 -10.59 -3.71
CA ALA A 138 -17.03 -9.46 -3.58
C ALA A 138 -17.51 -8.94 -4.95
N CYS A 139 -16.62 -8.87 -5.94
CA CYS A 139 -16.96 -8.59 -7.34
C CYS A 139 -17.91 -9.64 -7.90
N SER A 140 -17.66 -10.94 -7.66
CA SER A 140 -18.54 -12.02 -8.15
C SER A 140 -19.95 -11.92 -7.54
N VAL A 141 -20.07 -11.62 -6.24
CA VAL A 141 -21.39 -11.48 -5.58
C VAL A 141 -22.15 -10.24 -6.05
N ARG A 142 -21.45 -9.13 -6.33
CA ARG A 142 -22.07 -7.84 -6.66
C ARG A 142 -22.24 -7.60 -8.17
N LEU A 143 -21.49 -8.33 -9.01
CA LEU A 143 -21.48 -8.19 -10.48
C LEU A 143 -22.03 -9.40 -11.22
N ALA A 144 -22.19 -10.57 -10.59
CA ALA A 144 -22.86 -11.72 -11.19
C ALA A 144 -24.32 -11.87 -10.74
N GLY A 145 -24.85 -10.89 -10.00
CA GLY A 145 -26.21 -10.88 -9.43
C GLY A 145 -27.24 -10.12 -10.26
N ALA A 146 -27.06 -9.96 -11.57
CA ALA A 146 -28.04 -9.36 -12.49
C ALA A 146 -28.44 -10.37 -13.57
#